data_AF-A0A8T7CCI6-F1
#
_entry.id   AF-A0A8T7CCI6-F1
#
_cell.length_a   1.000
_cell.length_b   1.000
_cell.length_c   1.000
_cell.angle_alpha   90.00
_cell.angle_beta   90.00
_cell.angle_gamma   90.00
#
_symmetry.space_group_name_H-M   'P 1'
#
loop_
_entity.id
_entity.type
_entity.pdbx_description
1 polymer ?
#
loop_
_entity_poly.entity_id
_entity_poly.type
_entity_poly.pdbx_seq_one_letter_code
_entity_poly.pdbx_strand_id
1 'polypeptide(L)'
;MKLTVKKWMLPLALHGTMLVVVAAGIIMTSHAKSPPEEDLSDNNVCLDCHIDEEHVGMLEVPGPNVHNAADGTLISEAHAELACVDCHVDIEEIPHREEIKRTVDCLMCHASKPE
;
A
#
# COMPACT_ATOMS: atom_id res chain seq x y z
N MET A 1 77.06 -10.98 -24.49
CA MET A 1 75.59 -10.86 -24.62
C MET A 1 74.96 -12.18 -24.17
N LYS A 2 74.46 -12.27 -22.93
CA LYS A 2 73.86 -13.48 -22.36
C LYS A 2 72.40 -13.18 -22.09
N LEU A 3 71.49 -13.75 -22.88
CA LEU A 3 70.05 -13.72 -22.60
C LEU A 3 69.70 -15.02 -21.88
N THR A 4 69.54 -14.95 -20.56
CA THR A 4 69.04 -16.04 -19.74
C THR A 4 67.53 -15.87 -19.57
N VAL A 5 66.75 -16.72 -20.24
CA VAL A 5 65.30 -16.78 -20.10
C VAL A 5 64.98 -17.48 -18.77
N LYS A 6 64.78 -16.70 -17.71
CA LYS A 6 64.33 -17.22 -16.41
C LYS A 6 62.82 -17.44 -16.50
N LYS A 7 62.41 -18.67 -16.83
CA LYS A 7 61.01 -19.11 -16.88
C LYS A 7 60.49 -19.21 -15.44
N TRP A 8 59.91 -18.12 -14.95
CA TRP A 8 59.19 -18.08 -13.68
C TRP A 8 57.89 -18.88 -13.84
N MET A 9 57.93 -20.14 -13.42
CA MET A 9 56.71 -20.91 -13.13
C MET A 9 56.07 -20.30 -11.88
N LEU A 10 55.01 -19.54 -12.08
CA LEU A 10 54.13 -19.10 -11.00
C LEU A 10 53.20 -20.27 -10.61
N PRO A 11 53.08 -20.64 -9.32
CA PRO A 11 52.24 -21.76 -8.93
C PRO A 11 50.76 -21.38 -9.08
N LEU A 12 50.05 -22.13 -9.91
CA LEU A 12 48.62 -22.04 -10.20
C LEU A 12 47.72 -22.46 -9.01
N ALA A 13 48.22 -22.37 -7.77
CA ALA A 13 47.61 -23.02 -6.60
C ALA A 13 46.82 -22.08 -5.68
N LEU A 14 46.72 -20.78 -5.98
CA LEU A 14 46.10 -19.81 -5.06
C LEU A 14 44.73 -19.25 -5.48
N HIS A 15 44.16 -19.68 -6.61
CA HIS A 15 42.85 -19.19 -7.07
C HIS A 15 41.68 -20.14 -6.73
N GLY A 16 41.96 -21.35 -6.25
CA GLY A 16 40.92 -22.38 -6.06
C GLY A 16 40.11 -22.26 -4.78
N THR A 17 40.60 -21.57 -3.76
CA THR A 17 39.94 -21.53 -2.43
C THR A 17 38.99 -20.34 -2.24
N MET A 18 39.08 -19.30 -3.07
CA MET A 18 38.17 -18.14 -2.99
C MET A 18 36.84 -18.33 -3.77
N LEU A 19 36.54 -19.56 -4.24
CA LEU A 19 35.28 -19.87 -4.92
C LEU A 19 34.33 -20.75 -4.09
N VAL A 20 34.82 -21.39 -3.02
CA VAL A 20 34.00 -22.33 -2.23
C VAL A 20 33.23 -21.64 -1.09
N VAL A 21 33.70 -20.51 -0.56
CA VAL A 21 33.02 -19.80 0.55
C VAL A 21 31.79 -19.01 0.08
N VAL A 22 31.70 -18.64 -1.21
CA VAL A 22 30.55 -17.89 -1.74
C VAL A 22 29.29 -18.77 -1.91
N ALA A 23 29.45 -20.09 -2.07
CA ALA A 23 28.33 -21.00 -2.35
C ALA A 23 27.47 -21.36 -1.12
N ALA A 24 27.94 -21.12 0.11
CA ALA A 24 27.22 -21.52 1.33
C ALA A 24 26.38 -20.40 1.98
N GLY A 25 26.42 -19.17 1.46
CA GLY A 25 25.79 -17.99 2.10
C GLY A 25 24.45 -17.54 1.53
N ILE A 26 23.91 -18.18 0.48
CA ILE A 26 22.76 -17.67 -0.31
C ILE A 26 21.45 -18.44 -0.03
N ILE A 27 21.30 -19.04 1.15
CA ILE A 27 20.03 -19.69 1.55
C ILE A 27 19.49 -19.03 2.81
N MET A 28 19.30 -17.72 2.76
CA MET A 28 18.33 -17.04 3.63
C MET A 28 17.47 -16.15 2.74
N THR A 29 16.57 -16.80 2.00
CA THR A 29 15.47 -16.10 1.34
C THR A 29 14.59 -15.49 2.43
N SER A 30 14.69 -14.17 2.58
CA SER A 30 13.80 -13.35 3.37
C SER A 30 12.35 -13.68 3.02
N HIS A 31 11.64 -14.32 3.95
CA HIS A 31 10.19 -14.32 3.92
C HIS A 31 9.76 -12.95 4.45
N ALA A 32 9.77 -11.94 3.58
CA ALA A 32 9.02 -10.72 3.85
C ALA A 32 7.55 -11.13 3.91
N LYS A 33 7.03 -11.31 5.12
CA LYS A 33 5.60 -11.52 5.31
C LYS A 33 4.95 -10.19 5.00
N SER A 34 4.20 -10.12 3.91
CA SER A 34 3.32 -8.97 3.65
C SER A 34 2.45 -8.74 4.89
N PRO A 35 2.17 -7.48 5.26
CA PRO A 35 1.16 -7.19 6.27
C PRO A 35 -0.17 -7.85 5.87
N PRO A 36 -1.05 -8.13 6.84
CA PRO A 36 -2.41 -8.55 6.55
C PRO A 36 -3.02 -7.60 5.52
N GLU A 37 -3.71 -8.16 4.52
CA GLU A 37 -4.53 -7.37 3.62
C GLU A 37 -5.72 -6.86 4.44
N GLU A 38 -5.87 -5.54 4.54
CA GLU A 38 -6.97 -4.91 5.27
C GLU A 38 -8.28 -5.12 4.49
N ASP A 39 -9.36 -5.41 5.21
CA ASP A 39 -10.69 -5.54 4.60
C ASP A 39 -11.31 -4.16 4.40
N LEU A 40 -11.11 -3.58 3.22
CA LEU A 40 -11.64 -2.26 2.88
C LEU A 40 -13.18 -2.21 2.83
N SER A 41 -13.87 -3.35 2.88
CA SER A 41 -15.33 -3.40 3.00
C SER A 41 -15.82 -3.21 4.44
N ASP A 42 -14.93 -3.32 5.44
CA ASP A 42 -15.22 -2.95 6.82
C ASP A 42 -15.04 -1.43 7.00
N ASN A 43 -16.14 -0.72 7.20
CA ASN A 43 -16.13 0.73 7.39
C ASN A 43 -15.27 1.18 8.59
N ASN A 44 -15.09 0.33 9.62
CA ASN A 44 -14.27 0.68 10.77
C ASN A 44 -12.81 0.94 10.37
N VAL A 45 -12.30 0.23 9.35
CA VAL A 45 -10.94 0.43 8.81
C VAL A 45 -10.75 1.86 8.28
N CYS A 46 -11.80 2.46 7.72
CA CYS A 46 -11.77 3.85 7.28
C CYS A 46 -11.88 4.81 8.48
N LEU A 47 -12.74 4.49 9.43
CA LEU A 47 -13.06 5.33 10.58
C LEU A 47 -11.93 5.42 11.60
N ASP A 48 -11.02 4.44 11.65
CA ASP A 48 -9.81 4.48 12.48
C ASP A 48 -8.98 5.77 12.28
N CYS A 49 -9.09 6.41 11.12
CA CYS A 49 -8.51 7.73 10.86
C CYS A 49 -9.58 8.81 10.59
N HIS A 50 -10.71 8.50 9.95
CA HIS A 50 -11.68 9.52 9.50
C HIS A 50 -12.74 9.93 10.54
N ILE A 51 -12.73 9.38 11.77
CA ILE A 51 -13.71 9.72 12.83
C ILE A 51 -13.22 10.74 13.85
N ASP A 52 -11.90 10.94 13.98
CA ASP A 52 -11.33 11.81 15.02
C ASP A 52 -11.34 13.29 14.60
N GLU A 53 -11.37 14.19 15.60
CA GLU A 53 -11.41 15.66 15.43
C GLU A 53 -10.24 16.23 14.60
N GLU A 54 -9.13 15.51 14.48
CA GLU A 54 -7.94 15.92 13.73
C GLU A 54 -8.12 15.69 12.21
N HIS A 55 -8.93 14.71 11.82
CA HIS A 55 -9.17 14.32 10.43
C HIS A 55 -10.59 14.66 9.90
N VAL A 56 -11.48 15.21 10.74
CA VAL A 56 -12.80 15.76 10.33
C VAL A 56 -12.68 16.89 9.29
N GLY A 57 -11.47 17.42 9.05
CA GLY A 57 -11.19 18.40 8.00
C GLY A 57 -11.61 17.95 6.58
N MET A 58 -11.89 16.66 6.37
CA MET A 58 -12.45 16.14 5.12
C MET A 58 -13.95 16.47 4.91
N LEU A 59 -14.62 17.08 5.90
CA LEU A 59 -16.00 17.60 5.77
C LEU A 59 -16.08 18.91 4.95
N GLU A 60 -14.96 19.49 4.54
CA GLU A 60 -14.92 20.73 3.75
C GLU A 60 -14.87 20.50 2.23
N VAL A 61 -15.18 19.29 1.76
CA VAL A 61 -15.34 19.02 0.33
C VAL A 61 -16.71 19.57 -0.12
N PRO A 62 -16.78 20.36 -1.21
CA PRO A 62 -18.04 20.91 -1.68
C PRO A 62 -19.04 19.81 -2.03
N GLY A 63 -20.19 19.78 -1.33
CA GLY A 63 -21.25 18.81 -1.58
C GLY A 63 -22.09 18.54 -0.34
N PRO A 64 -23.22 17.81 -0.50
CA PRO A 64 -23.96 17.29 0.64
C PRO A 64 -23.09 16.26 1.38
N ASN A 65 -23.02 16.38 2.70
CA ASN A 65 -22.48 15.32 3.52
C ASN A 65 -23.48 14.14 3.55
N VAL A 66 -22.99 12.92 3.37
CA VAL A 66 -23.79 11.69 3.33
C VAL A 66 -23.54 10.78 4.53
N HIS A 67 -22.62 11.15 5.43
CA HIS A 67 -22.31 10.40 6.65
C HIS A 67 -22.48 11.26 7.91
N ASN A 68 -22.73 10.61 9.03
CA ASN A 68 -22.78 11.20 10.35
C ASN A 68 -21.36 11.38 10.87
N ALA A 69 -20.99 12.62 11.22
CA ALA A 69 -19.65 12.93 11.72
C ALA A 69 -19.34 12.28 13.08
N ALA A 70 -20.34 11.89 13.86
CA ALA A 70 -20.14 11.33 15.19
C ALA A 70 -19.71 9.85 15.17
N ASP A 71 -20.18 9.08 14.17
CA ASP A 71 -20.02 7.63 14.13
C ASP A 71 -19.70 7.07 12.74
N GLY A 72 -19.60 7.92 11.72
CA GLY A 72 -19.29 7.51 10.34
C GLY A 72 -20.44 6.83 9.59
N THR A 73 -21.60 6.65 10.22
CA THR A 73 -22.75 5.97 9.60
C THR A 73 -23.34 6.77 8.45
N LEU A 74 -23.85 6.11 7.41
CA LEU A 74 -24.51 6.81 6.31
C LEU A 74 -25.88 7.35 6.74
N ILE A 75 -26.15 8.61 6.39
CA ILE A 75 -27.36 9.34 6.82
C ILE A 75 -28.64 8.72 6.25
N SER A 76 -28.55 8.17 5.03
CA SER A 76 -29.66 7.51 4.36
C SER A 76 -29.75 6.05 4.77
N GLU A 77 -30.90 5.63 5.32
CA GLU A 77 -31.16 4.21 5.64
C GLU A 77 -31.07 3.30 4.42
N ALA A 78 -31.40 3.82 3.22
CA ALA A 78 -31.25 3.06 1.98
C ALA A 78 -29.80 2.71 1.64
N HIS A 79 -28.84 3.37 2.29
CA HIS A 79 -27.42 3.11 2.19
C HIS A 79 -26.84 2.44 3.44
N ALA A 80 -27.66 2.01 4.41
CA ALA A 80 -27.16 1.47 5.68
C ALA A 80 -26.25 0.23 5.52
N GLU A 81 -26.41 -0.52 4.43
CA GLU A 81 -25.59 -1.70 4.11
C GLU A 81 -24.40 -1.39 3.20
N LEU A 82 -24.24 -0.15 2.73
CA LEU A 82 -23.13 0.22 1.87
C LEU A 82 -21.84 0.43 2.68
N ALA A 83 -20.74 -0.04 2.12
CA ALA A 83 -19.40 0.27 2.56
C ALA A 83 -18.94 1.64 2.03
N CYS A 84 -17.97 2.27 2.69
CA CYS A 84 -17.36 3.52 2.24
C CYS A 84 -16.81 3.39 0.81
N VAL A 85 -16.19 2.25 0.51
CA VAL A 85 -15.60 1.92 -0.80
C VAL A 85 -16.61 1.66 -1.91
N ASP A 86 -17.90 1.47 -1.59
CA ASP A 86 -18.94 1.35 -2.62
C ASP A 86 -19.13 2.67 -3.38
N CYS A 87 -18.83 3.80 -2.74
CA CYS A 87 -18.78 5.11 -3.38
C CYS A 87 -17.35 5.58 -3.64
N HIS A 88 -16.41 5.26 -2.75
CA HIS A 88 -14.98 5.57 -2.87
C HIS A 88 -14.21 4.46 -3.60
N VAL A 89 -14.65 4.17 -4.83
CA VAL A 89 -14.16 3.04 -5.63
C VAL A 89 -12.70 3.17 -6.08
N ASP A 90 -12.07 4.33 -5.87
CA ASP A 90 -10.67 4.61 -6.21
C ASP A 90 -9.68 4.33 -5.06
N ILE A 91 -10.17 3.83 -3.92
CA ILE A 91 -9.36 3.46 -2.77
C ILE A 91 -9.06 1.97 -2.83
N GLU A 92 -7.81 1.63 -3.13
CA GLU A 92 -7.33 0.23 -3.24
C GLU A 92 -6.36 -0.16 -2.11
N GLU A 93 -5.82 0.82 -1.39
CA GLU A 93 -4.85 0.60 -0.32
C GLU A 93 -4.97 1.68 0.76
N ILE A 94 -4.65 1.30 2.00
CA ILE A 94 -4.51 2.23 3.13
C ILE A 94 -3.10 2.11 3.75
N PRO A 95 -2.49 3.21 4.22
CA PRO A 95 -2.98 4.58 4.14
C PRO A 95 -3.05 5.07 2.70
N HIS A 96 -4.21 5.59 2.31
CA HIS A 96 -4.45 6.06 0.96
C HIS A 96 -3.78 7.42 0.76
N ARG A 97 -3.44 7.78 -0.49
CA ARG A 97 -2.77 9.06 -0.78
C ARG A 97 -3.48 10.25 -0.12
N GLU A 98 -2.72 10.99 0.67
CA GLU A 98 -3.13 12.20 1.40
C GLU A 98 -3.38 13.38 0.46
N GLU A 99 -4.08 14.40 0.97
CA GLU A 99 -4.34 15.70 0.31
C GLU A 99 -5.14 15.67 -1.01
N ILE A 100 -5.70 14.52 -1.38
CA ILE A 100 -6.64 14.43 -2.50
C ILE A 100 -8.06 14.69 -2.00
N LYS A 101 -8.66 15.78 -2.47
CA LYS A 101 -10.12 15.95 -2.39
C LYS A 101 -10.79 14.90 -3.27
N ARG A 102 -11.45 13.92 -2.65
CA ARG A 102 -12.23 12.91 -3.35
C ARG A 102 -13.70 13.29 -3.32
N THR A 103 -14.35 13.17 -4.48
CA THR A 103 -15.79 13.33 -4.64
C THR A 103 -16.36 12.01 -5.14
N VAL A 104 -17.53 11.64 -4.64
CA VAL A 104 -18.24 10.43 -5.09
C VAL A 104 -19.18 10.78 -6.25
N ASP A 105 -19.42 9.80 -7.13
CA ASP A 105 -20.39 9.93 -8.22
C ASP A 105 -21.70 9.22 -7.89
N CYS A 106 -22.73 9.99 -7.52
CA CYS A 106 -24.05 9.46 -7.20
C CYS A 106 -24.73 8.79 -8.42
N LEU A 107 -24.30 9.12 -9.64
CA LEU A 107 -24.90 8.60 -10.87
C LEU A 107 -24.48 7.16 -11.19
N MET A 108 -23.52 6.61 -10.44
CA MET A 108 -23.14 5.20 -10.52
C MET A 108 -24.32 4.27 -10.21
N CYS A 109 -25.24 4.70 -9.34
CA CYS A 109 -26.43 3.96 -8.97
C CYS A 109 -27.74 4.71 -9.28
N HIS A 110 -27.75 6.04 -9.24
CA HIS A 110 -28.96 6.83 -9.45
C HIS A 110 -29.05 7.42 -10.87
N ALA A 111 -30.25 7.41 -11.46
CA ALA A 111 -30.48 8.04 -12.76
C ALA A 111 -30.33 9.58 -12.72
N SER A 112 -30.42 10.20 -11.55
CA SER A 112 -30.19 11.62 -11.27
C SER A 112 -29.72 11.79 -9.83
N LYS A 113 -28.98 12.88 -9.54
CA LYS A 113 -28.54 13.17 -8.16
C LYS A 113 -29.78 13.41 -7.26
N PRO A 114 -30.00 12.60 -6.21
CA PRO A 114 -31.06 12.84 -5.24
C PRO A 114 -30.80 14.14 -4.47
N GLU A 115 -31.87 14.82 -4.10
CA GLU A 115 -31.84 16.05 -3.29
C GLU A 115 -31.64 15.79 -1.79
#